data_AF-A0A257MW26-F1
#
_entry.id   AF-A0A257MW26-F1
#
_cell.length_a   1.000
_cell.length_b   1.000
_cell.length_c   1.000
_cell.angle_alpha   90.00
_cell.angle_beta   90.00
_cell.angle_gamma   90.00
#
_symmetry.space_group_name_H-M   'P 1'
#
loop_
_entity.id
_entity.type
_entity.pdbx_description
1 polymer ?
#
loop_
_entity_poly.entity_id
_entity_poly.type
_entity_poly.pdbx_seq_one_letter_code
_entity_poly.pdbx_strand_id
1 'polypeptide(L)'
;MATTSEQLPALAETQSKIPWYAQDLPLYLKGFGILTVIYIGLRLYQGAFAIASGLDSSEPAFEEYWMRLFYIELAVIAVFASGMWGYLWFSRDRNL
;
A
#
# COMPACT_ATOMS: atom_id res chain seq x y z
N MET A 1 -28.11 42.39 -10.14
CA MET A 1 -27.69 42.08 -8.76
C MET A 1 -26.54 41.08 -8.88
N ALA A 2 -25.32 41.61 -8.93
CA ALA A 2 -24.09 40.87 -9.19
C ALA A 2 -23.37 40.68 -7.86
N THR A 3 -23.35 39.46 -7.31
CA THR A 3 -22.55 39.16 -6.11
C THR A 3 -21.88 37.79 -6.12
N THR A 4 -22.12 36.92 -7.11
CA THR A 4 -21.66 35.52 -7.02
C THR A 4 -20.25 35.28 -7.59
N SER A 5 -19.73 36.11 -8.49
CA SER A 5 -18.43 35.89 -9.14
C SER A 5 -17.24 36.50 -8.39
N GLU A 6 -17.44 37.58 -7.64
CA GLU A 6 -16.35 38.26 -6.91
C GLU A 6 -15.99 37.59 -5.58
N GLN A 7 -16.81 36.66 -5.09
CA GLN A 7 -16.54 35.90 -3.86
C GLN A 7 -15.78 34.58 -4.09
N LEU A 8 -15.66 34.14 -5.34
CA LEU A 8 -14.90 32.93 -5.72
C LEU A 8 -13.38 33.01 -5.43
N PRO A 9 -12.68 34.16 -5.56
CA PRO A 9 -11.25 34.22 -5.20
C PRO A 9 -11.00 34.27 -3.67
N ALA A 10 -11.97 34.71 -2.87
CA ALA A 10 -11.79 34.86 -1.42
C ALA A 10 -11.86 33.52 -0.65
N LEU A 11 -12.53 32.51 -1.19
CA LEU A 11 -12.57 31.15 -0.61
C LEU A 11 -11.39 30.28 -1.09
N ALA A 12 -10.71 30.69 -2.16
CA ALA A 12 -9.57 29.95 -2.73
C ALA A 12 -8.25 30.18 -1.96
N GLU A 13 -8.17 31.24 -1.15
CA GLU A 13 -6.91 31.73 -0.58
C GLU A 13 -6.69 31.40 0.91
N THR A 14 -7.33 30.35 1.44
CA THR A 14 -6.76 29.70 2.65
C THR A 14 -5.64 28.75 2.21
N GLN A 15 -4.61 29.32 1.59
CA GLN A 15 -3.45 28.58 1.15
C GLN A 15 -2.69 28.11 2.40
N SER A 16 -2.75 26.81 2.67
CA SER A 16 -1.99 26.14 3.72
C SER A 16 -0.53 26.61 3.68
N LYS A 17 -0.01 27.06 4.83
CA LYS A 17 1.39 27.52 4.98
C LYS A 17 2.41 26.40 4.72
N ILE A 18 1.95 25.15 4.64
CA ILE A 18 2.78 23.97 4.44
C ILE A 18 2.86 23.67 2.94
N PRO A 19 4.07 23.52 2.36
CA PRO A 19 4.20 23.16 0.95
C PRO A 19 3.48 21.85 0.65
N TRP A 20 2.84 21.77 -0.52
CA TRP A 20 1.94 20.67 -0.89
C TRP A 20 2.54 19.27 -0.67
N TYR A 21 3.84 19.07 -0.97
CA TYR A 21 4.52 17.78 -0.79
C TYR A 21 4.67 17.36 0.69
N ALA A 22 4.69 18.32 1.61
CA ALA A 22 4.84 18.05 3.04
C ALA A 22 3.50 17.73 3.70
N GLN A 23 2.37 18.06 3.06
CA GLN A 23 1.03 17.73 3.56
C GLN A 23 0.77 16.22 3.48
N ASP A 24 1.25 15.57 2.42
CA ASP A 24 1.09 14.12 2.20
C ASP A 24 2.18 13.27 2.86
N LEU A 25 3.19 13.90 3.48
CA LEU A 25 4.30 13.22 4.13
C LEU A 25 3.86 12.13 5.13
N PRO A 26 2.86 12.36 6.01
CA PRO A 26 2.39 11.32 6.93
C PRO A 26 1.81 10.10 6.20
N LEU A 27 1.15 10.30 5.05
CA LEU A 27 0.60 9.22 4.24
C LEU A 27 1.72 8.36 3.65
N TYR A 28 2.76 8.99 3.09
CA TYR A 28 3.93 8.29 2.58
C TYR A 28 4.67 7.53 3.68
N LEU A 29 4.90 8.16 4.83
CA LEU A 29 5.56 7.52 5.97
C LEU A 29 4.76 6.32 6.49
N LYS A 30 3.42 6.39 6.49
CA LYS A 30 2.57 5.25 6.82
C LYS A 30 2.77 4.10 5.83
N GLY A 31 2.80 4.40 4.53
CA GLY A 31 3.06 3.40 3.48
C GLY A 31 4.43 2.73 3.66
N PHE A 32 5.49 3.52 3.84
CA PHE A 32 6.84 3.01 4.11
C PHE A 32 6.89 2.18 5.39
N GLY A 33 6.29 2.66 6.48
CA GLY A 33 6.27 1.94 7.76
C GLY A 33 5.61 0.55 7.64
N ILE A 34 4.48 0.46 6.93
CA ILE A 34 3.81 -0.83 6.67
C ILE A 34 4.74 -1.77 5.88
N LEU A 35 5.35 -1.29 4.80
CA LEU A 35 6.28 -2.09 3.99
C LEU A 35 7.50 -2.53 4.81
N THR A 36 8.07 -1.66 5.63
CA THR A 36 9.20 -1.98 6.50
C THR A 36 8.85 -3.12 7.46
N VAL A 37 7.69 -3.08 8.12
CA VAL A 37 7.26 -4.15 9.03
C VAL A 37 7.11 -5.47 8.29
N ILE A 38 6.48 -5.46 7.10
CA ILE A 38 6.31 -6.67 6.28
C ILE A 38 7.67 -7.27 5.91
N TYR A 39 8.58 -6.46 5.35
CA TYR A 39 9.88 -6.95 4.88
C TYR A 39 10.81 -7.38 6.01
N ILE A 40 10.78 -6.72 7.16
CA ILE A 40 11.51 -7.19 8.35
C ILE A 40 10.94 -8.54 8.80
N GLY A 41 9.62 -8.70 8.85
CA GLY A 41 8.98 -9.96 9.19
C GLY A 41 9.40 -11.09 8.24
N LEU A 42 9.34 -10.86 6.93
CA LEU A 42 9.79 -11.82 5.92
C LEU A 42 11.28 -12.15 6.06
N ARG A 43 12.12 -11.14 6.33
CA ARG A 43 13.56 -11.37 6.52
C ARG A 43 13.85 -12.24 7.74
N LEU A 44 13.13 -12.04 8.85
CA LEU A 44 13.25 -12.87 10.05
C LEU A 44 12.73 -14.29 9.80
N TYR A 45 11.61 -14.42 9.08
CA TYR A 45 11.07 -15.72 8.66
C TYR A 45 12.07 -16.52 7.83
N GLN A 46 12.64 -15.90 6.79
CA GLN A 46 13.69 -16.51 5.99
C GLN A 46 14.92 -16.89 6.84
N GLY A 47 15.31 -16.03 7.79
CA GLY A 47 16.41 -16.32 8.71
C GLY A 47 16.19 -17.58 9.56
N ALA A 48 14.94 -17.86 9.97
CA ALA A 48 14.58 -19.02 10.76
C ALA A 48 14.41 -20.31 9.93
N PHE A 49 13.82 -20.21 8.74
CA PHE A 49 13.35 -21.40 8.00
C PHE A 49 14.13 -21.71 6.71
N ALA A 50 14.94 -20.78 6.17
CA ALA A 50 15.58 -20.99 4.86
C ALA A 50 16.55 -22.17 4.86
N ILE A 51 17.38 -22.30 5.89
CA ILE A 51 18.35 -23.39 5.98
C ILE A 51 17.70 -24.66 6.52
N ALA A 52 16.75 -24.53 7.45
CA ALA A 52 16.16 -25.68 8.13
C ALA A 52 15.11 -26.42 7.30
N SER A 53 14.31 -25.71 6.51
CA SER A 53 13.19 -26.29 5.75
C SER A 53 13.05 -25.74 4.31
N GLY A 54 14.01 -24.91 3.87
CA GLY A 54 13.98 -24.26 2.56
C GLY A 54 14.94 -24.82 1.52
N LEU A 55 15.81 -25.77 1.89
CA LEU A 55 16.88 -26.27 1.01
C LEU A 55 16.41 -27.34 0.02
N ASP A 56 15.51 -28.24 0.43
CA ASP A 56 14.96 -29.30 -0.42
C ASP A 56 13.45 -29.09 -0.57
N SER A 57 13.00 -28.85 -1.81
CA SER A 57 11.60 -28.61 -2.12
C SER A 57 10.75 -29.88 -2.20
N SER A 58 11.37 -31.06 -2.14
CA SER A 58 10.67 -32.35 -2.16
C SER A 58 10.24 -32.80 -0.77
N GLU A 59 10.77 -32.18 0.28
CA GLU A 59 10.42 -32.50 1.65
C GLU A 59 9.06 -31.90 2.06
N PRO A 60 8.28 -32.61 2.90
CA PRO A 60 6.99 -32.11 3.37
C PRO A 60 7.10 -30.82 4.21
N ALA A 61 8.25 -30.60 4.86
CA ALA A 61 8.51 -29.36 5.60
C ALA A 61 8.53 -28.13 4.67
N PHE A 62 9.00 -28.28 3.43
CA PHE A 62 8.99 -27.19 2.47
C PHE A 62 7.56 -26.78 2.12
N GLU A 63 6.66 -27.74 1.97
CA GLU A 63 5.24 -27.47 1.71
C GLU A 63 4.60 -26.65 2.84
N GLU A 64 4.87 -27.03 4.09
CA GLU A 64 4.31 -26.38 5.26
C GLU A 64 4.78 -24.92 5.43
N TYR A 65 6.07 -24.65 5.23
CA TYR A 65 6.64 -23.33 5.50
C TYR A 65 6.72 -22.44 4.26
N TRP A 66 7.05 -22.98 3.09
CA TRP A 66 7.30 -22.17 1.90
C TRP A 66 6.10 -22.15 0.96
N MET A 67 5.53 -23.30 0.64
CA MET A 67 4.39 -23.35 -0.29
C MET A 67 3.13 -22.72 0.34
N ARG A 68 2.88 -22.97 1.63
CA ARG A 68 1.77 -22.30 2.33
C ARG A 68 1.91 -20.77 2.32
N LEU A 69 3.12 -20.26 2.56
CA LEU A 69 3.40 -18.82 2.49
C LEU A 69 3.12 -18.27 1.08
N PHE A 70 3.59 -18.98 0.06
CA PHE A 70 3.37 -18.62 -1.35
C PHE A 70 1.87 -18.55 -1.70
N TYR A 71 1.07 -19.55 -1.31
CA TYR A 71 -0.36 -19.53 -1.60
C TYR A 71 -1.10 -18.40 -0.88
N ILE A 72 -0.72 -18.12 0.37
CA ILE A 72 -1.26 -16.98 1.12
C ILE A 72 -0.91 -15.67 0.41
N GLU A 73 0.35 -15.49 0.02
CA GLU A 73 0.81 -14.28 -0.69
C GLU A 73 0.03 -14.08 -1.99
N LEU A 74 -0.12 -15.12 -2.81
CA LEU A 74 -0.89 -15.03 -4.06
C LEU A 74 -2.33 -14.60 -3.81
N ALA A 75 -3.00 -15.19 -2.82
CA ALA A 75 -4.37 -14.82 -2.47
C ALA A 75 -4.46 -13.35 -2.01
N VAL A 76 -3.55 -12.91 -1.14
CA VAL A 76 -3.50 -11.54 -0.64
C VAL A 76 -3.25 -10.55 -1.78
N ILE A 77 -2.30 -10.83 -2.67
CA ILE A 77 -1.99 -9.97 -3.82
C ILE A 77 -3.19 -9.89 -4.77
N ALA A 78 -3.84 -11.02 -5.07
CA ALA A 78 -5.00 -11.03 -5.97
C ALA A 78 -6.16 -10.19 -5.42
N VAL A 79 -6.47 -10.32 -4.12
CA VAL A 79 -7.51 -9.54 -3.45
C VAL A 79 -7.12 -8.06 -3.38
N PHE A 80 -5.89 -7.75 -3.00
CA PHE A 80 -5.43 -6.37 -2.87
C PHE A 80 -5.39 -5.65 -4.22
N ALA A 81 -4.83 -6.28 -5.26
CA ALA A 81 -4.73 -5.69 -6.59
C ALA A 81 -6.12 -5.44 -7.19
N SER A 82 -7.01 -6.42 -7.15
CA SER A 82 -8.38 -6.27 -7.66
C SER A 82 -9.16 -5.20 -6.89
N GLY A 83 -9.05 -5.19 -5.56
CA GLY A 83 -9.69 -4.18 -4.71
C GLY A 83 -9.16 -2.76 -4.96
N MET A 84 -7.83 -2.60 -5.04
CA MET A 84 -7.19 -1.31 -5.28
C MET A 84 -7.51 -0.78 -6.68
N TRP A 85 -7.39 -1.61 -7.71
CA TRP A 85 -7.72 -1.19 -9.08
C TRP A 85 -9.20 -0.88 -9.24
N GLY A 86 -10.08 -1.70 -8.63
CA GLY A 86 -11.51 -1.42 -8.57
C GLY A 86 -11.78 -0.08 -7.91
N TYR A 87 -11.19 0.16 -6.73
CA TYR A 87 -11.32 1.43 -6.02
C TYR A 87 -10.89 2.61 -6.89
N LEU A 88 -9.68 2.59 -7.45
CA LEU A 88 -9.15 3.67 -8.29
C LEU A 88 -10.01 3.92 -9.53
N TRP A 89 -10.52 2.86 -10.15
CA TRP A 89 -11.40 2.99 -11.32
C TRP A 89 -12.74 3.64 -10.97
N PHE A 90 -13.36 3.23 -9.88
CA PHE A 90 -14.65 3.77 -9.45
C PHE A 90 -14.54 5.17 -8.84
N SER A 91 -13.43 5.46 -8.18
CA SER A 91 -13.12 6.77 -7.58
C SER A 91 -12.43 7.74 -8.54
N ARG A 92 -12.24 7.36 -9.82
CA ARG A 92 -11.60 8.23 -10.80
C ARG A 92 -12.42 9.52 -10.99
N ASP A 93 -11.71 10.61 -11.25
CA ASP A 93 -12.36 11.83 -11.69
C ASP A 93 -12.94 11.63 -13.10
N ARG A 94 -14.19 12.03 -13.29
CA ARG A 94 -14.95 11.86 -14.54
C ARG A 94 -14.96 13.12 -15.40
N ASN A 95 -14.49 14.25 -14.84
CA ASN A 95 -14.46 15.55 -15.47
C ASN A 95 -13.03 16.10 -15.56
N LEU A 96 -12.05 15.20 -15.75
CA LEU A 96 -10.66 15.55 -16.04
C LEU A 96 -10.52 16.24 -17.40
#